data_AF-A0A1X9LLH2-F1
#
_entry.id   AF-A0A1X9LLH2-F1
#
_cell.length_a   1.000
_cell.length_b   1.000
_cell.length_c   1.000
_cell.angle_alpha   90.00
_cell.angle_beta   90.00
_cell.angle_gamma   90.00
#
_symmetry.space_group_name_H-M   'P 1'
#
loop_
_entity.id
_entity.type
_entity.pdbx_description
1 polymer ?
#
loop_
_entity_poly.entity_id
_entity_poly.type
_entity_poly.pdbx_seq_one_letter_code
_entity_poly.pdbx_strand_id
1 'polypeptide(L)' 'MSDDLRIVEHEQDGALTFYVVTDLNPDDFPDAPNLGPFDTRAEAEAAAAEWDREIDENVASDGAVEG' A
#
# COMPACT_ATOMS: atom_id res chain seq x y z
N MET A 1 0.72 4.76 -13.58
CA MET A 1 0.01 4.92 -12.30
C MET A 1 -0.47 3.52 -11.98
N SER A 2 0.26 2.83 -11.11
CA SER A 2 -0.11 1.51 -10.64
C SER A 2 -1.41 1.68 -9.83
N ASP A 3 -2.50 1.05 -10.27
CA ASP A 3 -3.82 1.13 -9.63
C ASP A 3 -3.90 0.23 -8.38
N ASP A 4 -2.77 -0.31 -7.97
CA ASP A 4 -2.63 -1.39 -7.00
C ASP A 4 -2.78 -0.96 -5.54
N LEU A 5 -2.90 0.34 -5.26
CA LEU A 5 -3.03 0.87 -3.90
C LEU A 5 -4.29 1.72 -3.76
N ARG A 6 -5.09 1.38 -2.75
CA ARG A 6 -6.37 2.02 -2.47
C ARG A 6 -6.47 2.45 -1.01
N ILE A 7 -6.89 3.68 -0.81
CA ILE A 7 -7.22 4.20 0.53
C ILE A 7 -8.69 3.95 0.80
N VAL A 8 -8.98 3.24 1.89
CA VAL A 8 -10.32 2.92 2.37
C VAL A 8 -10.58 3.68 3.65
N GLU A 9 -11.71 4.38 3.67
CA GLU A 9 -12.21 5.11 4.83
C GLU A 9 -13.12 4.18 5.64
N HIS A 10 -12.84 4.04 6.94
CA HIS A 10 -13.62 3.23 7.87
C HIS A 10 -14.03 4.10 9.04
N GLU A 11 -15.33 4.25 9.27
CA GLU A 11 -15.84 4.86 10.49
C GLU A 11 -15.93 3.78 11.60
N GLN A 12 -15.13 3.92 12.65
CA GLN A 12 -15.21 3.05 13.82
C GLN A 12 -15.44 3.89 15.06
N ASP A 13 -16.48 3.56 15.82
CA ASP A 13 -16.84 4.24 17.08
C ASP A 13 -16.97 5.78 16.97
N GLY A 14 -17.39 6.28 15.79
CA GLY A 14 -17.54 7.71 15.52
C GLY A 14 -16.24 8.44 15.14
N ALA A 15 -15.12 7.72 15.01
CA ALA A 15 -13.88 8.23 14.44
C ALA A 15 -13.71 7.76 12.99
N LEU A 16 -13.29 8.67 12.10
CA LEU A 16 -12.88 8.34 10.74
C LEU A 16 -11.45 7.83 10.77
N THR A 17 -11.24 6.64 10.21
CA THR A 17 -9.94 5.97 10.15
C THR A 17 -9.65 5.58 8.71
N PHE A 18 -8.41 5.77 8.29
CA PHE A 18 -7.98 5.49 6.93
C PHE A 18 -7.07 4.26 6.92
N TYR A 19 -7.28 3.37 5.95
CA TYR A 19 -6.47 2.19 5.73
C TYR A 19 -5.97 2.22 4.29
N VAL A 20 -4.72 1.87 4.07
CA VAL A 20 -4.22 1.60 2.73
C VAL A 20 -4.26 0.10 2.53
N VAL A 21 -5.04 -0.32 1.54
CA VAL A 21 -5.10 -1.70 1.09
C VAL A 21 -4.50 -1.76 -0.29
N THR A 22 -3.80 -2.85 -0.56
CA THR A 22 -3.36 -3.14 -1.92
C THR A 22 -4.31 -4.13 -2.59
N ASP A 23 -4.53 -3.96 -3.89
CA ASP A 23 -5.21 -4.98 -4.71
C ASP A 23 -4.20 -5.99 -5.30
N LEU A 24 -2.91 -5.86 -4.95
CA LEU A 24 -1.88 -6.78 -5.41
C LEU A 24 -2.23 -8.20 -5.02
N ASN A 25 -1.97 -9.09 -5.97
CA ASN A 25 -2.26 -10.49 -5.81
C ASN A 25 -1.39 -11.01 -4.64
N PRO A 26 -1.98 -11.54 -3.56
CA PRO A 26 -1.23 -11.93 -2.35
C PRO A 26 -0.28 -13.12 -2.59
N ASP A 27 -0.38 -13.80 -3.73
CA ASP A 27 0.56 -14.84 -4.16
C ASP A 27 1.90 -14.23 -4.65
N ASP A 28 1.83 -13.05 -5.28
CA ASP A 28 2.97 -12.30 -5.82
C ASP A 28 3.54 -11.36 -4.74
N PHE A 29 2.67 -10.83 -3.87
CA PHE A 29 3.03 -9.97 -2.73
C PHE A 29 2.43 -10.50 -1.41
N PRO A 30 2.94 -11.61 -0.86
CA PRO A 30 2.42 -12.21 0.38
C PRO A 30 2.65 -11.33 1.62
N ASP A 31 3.63 -10.45 1.56
CA ASP A 31 3.95 -9.47 2.60
C ASP A 31 3.24 -8.13 2.38
N ALA A 32 2.29 -8.04 1.44
CA ALA A 32 1.61 -6.78 1.18
C ALA A 32 0.89 -6.28 2.44
N PRO A 33 1.39 -5.21 3.08
CA PRO A 33 0.90 -4.79 4.37
C PRO A 33 -0.44 -4.08 4.19
N ASN A 34 -1.40 -4.41 5.05
CA ASN A 34 -2.49 -3.48 5.31
C ASN A 34 -1.91 -2.35 6.15
N LEU A 35 -1.62 -1.19 5.53
CA LEU A 35 -1.05 -0.06 6.24
C LEU A 35 -2.16 0.71 6.96
N GLY A 36 -1.91 1.05 8.22
CA GLY A 36 -2.84 1.78 9.09
C GLY A 36 -3.12 1.04 10.40
N PRO A 37 -4.09 1.50 11.20
CA PRO A 37 -4.98 2.64 10.94
C PRO A 37 -4.27 4.01 10.94
N PHE A 38 -4.69 4.90 10.04
CA PHE A 38 -4.28 6.31 10.01
C PHE A 38 -5.43 7.24 10.44
N ASP A 39 -5.10 8.34 11.11
CA ASP A 39 -6.06 9.35 11.53
C ASP A 39 -6.45 10.30 10.38
N THR A 40 -5.56 10.48 9.40
CA THR A 40 -5.80 11.39 8.27
C THR A 40 -5.53 10.74 6.91
N ARG A 41 -6.26 11.21 5.89
CA ARG A 41 -6.05 10.80 4.50
C ARG A 41 -4.62 11.10 4.02
N ALA A 42 -4.06 12.24 4.42
CA ALA A 42 -2.72 12.65 4.03
C ALA A 42 -1.63 11.67 4.53
N GLU A 43 -1.80 11.12 5.74
CA GLU A 43 -0.90 10.08 6.27
C GLU A 43 -1.04 8.77 5.49
N ALA A 44 -2.27 8.37 5.17
CA ALA A 44 -2.52 7.19 4.34
C ALA A 44 -1.93 7.36 2.92
N GLU A 45 -2.04 8.56 2.33
CA GLU A 45 -1.44 8.88 1.02
C GLU A 45 0.08 8.84 1.06
N ALA A 46 0.70 9.35 2.13
CA ALA A 46 2.15 9.28 2.30
C ALA A 46 2.64 7.83 2.46
N ALA A 47 1.94 7.03 3.25
CA ALA A 47 2.25 5.60 3.42
C ALA A 47 2.06 4.80 2.13
N ALA A 48 0.99 5.07 1.37
CA ALA A 48 0.77 4.46 0.07
C ALA A 48 1.89 4.83 -0.92
N ALA A 49 2.32 6.09 -0.96
CA ALA A 49 3.39 6.53 -1.86
C ALA A 49 4.77 5.95 -1.48
N GLU A 50 5.04 5.78 -0.17
CA GLU A 50 6.26 5.12 0.30
C GLU A 50 6.27 3.65 -0.11
N TRP A 51 5.14 2.97 0.04
CA TRP A 51 5.02 1.56 -0.31
C TRP A 51 5.00 1.30 -1.82
N ASP A 52 4.36 2.16 -2.63
CA ASP A 52 4.44 2.11 -4.10
C ASP A 52 5.90 2.16 -4.58
N ARG A 53 6.73 2.98 -3.92
CA ARG A 53 8.18 3.00 -4.14
C ARG A 53 8.86 1.70 -3.75
N GLU A 54 8.52 1.11 -2.61
CA GLU A 54 9.10 -0.17 -2.19
C GLU A 54 8.71 -1.31 -3.14
N ILE A 55 7.48 -1.33 -3.66
CA ILE A 55 7.06 -2.28 -4.69
C ILE A 55 7.86 -2.07 -5.97
N ASP A 56 7.96 -0.84 -6.47
CA ASP A 56 8.69 -0.53 -7.70
C ASP A 56 10.18 -0.89 -7.56
N GLU A 57 10.81 -0.60 -6.41
CA GLU A 57 12.19 -0.98 -6.12
C GLU A 57 12.38 -2.50 -5.97
N ASN A 58 11.41 -3.22 -5.40
CA ASN A 58 11.45 -4.67 -5.27
C ASN A 58 11.24 -5.38 -6.62
N VAL A 59 10.26 -4.93 -7.42
CA VAL A 59 10.03 -5.39 -8.80
C VAL A 59 11.23 -5.07 -9.69
N ALA A 60 11.82 -3.89 -9.55
CA ALA A 60 13.04 -3.52 -10.28
C ALA A 60 14.26 -4.35 -9.85
N SER A 61 14.37 -4.75 -8.58
CA SER A 61 15.44 -5.64 -8.10
C SER A 61 15.24 -7.10 -8.52
N ASP A 62 14.01 -7.62 -8.51
CA ASP A 62 13.70 -8.99 -8.94
C ASP A 62 13.89 -9.14 -10.48
N GLY A 63 13.66 -8.05 -11.24
CA GLY A 63 14.00 -7.97 -12.66
C GLY A 63 15.48 -7.73 -12.99
N ALA A 64 16.33 -7.43 -12.00
CA ALA A 64 17.78 -7.19 -12.19
C ALA A 64 18.65 -8.44 -11.95
N VAL A 65 18.04 -9.63 -11.91
CA VAL A 65 18.73 -10.92 -11.96
C VAL A 65 18.44 -11.68 -13.26
N GLU A 66 18.44 -10.99 -14.40
CA GLU A 66 18.74 -11.62 -15.69
C GLU A 66 20.15 -11.23 -16.12
N GLY A 67 20.97 -12.25 -16.41
CA GLY A 67 22.41 -12.15 -16.62
C GLY A 67 22.88 -11.65 -17.98
#